data_AF-A0A453R800-F1
#
_entry.id   AF-A0A453R800-F1
#
_cell.length_a   1.000
_cell.length_b   1.000
_cell.length_c   1.000
_cell.angle_alpha   90.00
_cell.angle_beta   90.00
_cell.angle_gamma   90.00
#
_symmetry.space_group_name_H-M   'P 1'
#
loop_
_entity.id
_entity.type
_entity.pdbx_description
1 polymer ?
#
loop_
_entity_poly.entity_id
_entity_poly.type
_entity_poly.pdbx_seq_one_letter_code
_entity_poly.pdbx_strand_id
1 'polypeptide(L)'
;YHYLSSLSENSWILSMEKTIKDYCLQGVKYLHKKALEYDIGVYFEANGHGTVLFNDDFVSRLESLTARLSEAAGSPQKQAALRLLATSQLINQAVGDAISGMLLVEAVLQHKRWSFQNWCDLYTDLPSKQLKVKVKDRTAIVTTDAERKVCQPSGLQELIDKEVVNYSHGRCFVRPSGTEDVVRVYAEASTVEAAESLAKSVARHVERILGFC
;
A
#
# COMPACT_ATOMS: atom_id res chain seq x y z
N TYR A 1 4.28 -9.70 6.70
CA TYR A 1 4.53 -8.25 6.63
C TYR A 1 4.79 -7.89 5.19
N HIS A 2 3.74 -7.60 4.41
CA HIS A 2 3.86 -7.13 3.04
C HIS A 2 3.98 -5.60 3.04
N TYR A 3 4.80 -5.04 2.14
CA TYR A 3 5.24 -3.63 2.25
C TYR A 3 5.07 -2.81 0.96
N LEU A 4 4.54 -3.43 -0.10
CA LEU A 4 3.91 -2.77 -1.23
C LEU A 4 2.59 -3.50 -1.48
N SER A 5 1.55 -2.78 -1.87
CA SER A 5 0.25 -3.35 -2.22
C SER A 5 0.40 -4.42 -3.31
N SER A 6 -0.35 -5.52 -3.18
CA SER A 6 -0.28 -6.68 -4.08
C SER A 6 -0.68 -6.29 -5.50
N LEU A 7 -0.25 -7.04 -6.53
CA LEU A 7 -0.68 -6.76 -7.91
C LEU A 7 -2.21 -6.76 -8.06
N SER A 8 -2.92 -7.58 -7.30
CA SER A 8 -4.38 -7.64 -7.33
C SER A 8 -5.04 -6.44 -6.64
N GLU A 9 -4.57 -6.04 -5.46
CA GLU A 9 -5.01 -4.79 -4.81
C GLU A 9 -4.77 -3.59 -5.74
N ASN A 10 -3.61 -3.56 -6.39
CA ASN A 10 -3.23 -2.53 -7.33
C ASN A 10 -4.18 -2.43 -8.52
N SER A 11 -4.55 -3.58 -9.09
CA SER A 11 -5.49 -3.69 -10.20
C SER A 11 -6.88 -3.24 -9.76
N TRP A 12 -7.31 -3.67 -8.56
CA TRP A 12 -8.59 -3.29 -7.99
C TRP A 12 -8.71 -1.78 -7.77
N ILE A 13 -7.70 -1.13 -7.16
CA ILE A 13 -7.68 0.33 -6.95
C ILE A 13 -7.78 1.07 -8.29
N LEU A 14 -7.02 0.64 -9.30
CA LEU A 14 -7.02 1.26 -10.62
C LEU A 14 -8.34 1.02 -11.39
N SER A 15 -9.11 -0.01 -11.03
CA SER A 15 -10.45 -0.23 -11.57
C SER A 15 -11.49 0.75 -11.02
N MET A 16 -11.22 1.41 -9.89
CA MET A 16 -12.13 2.39 -9.30
C MET A 16 -12.08 3.69 -10.11
N GLU A 17 -13.25 4.14 -10.60
CA GLU A 17 -13.34 5.41 -11.31
C GLU A 17 -12.84 6.57 -10.42
N LYS A 18 -12.02 7.45 -11.01
CA LYS A 18 -11.54 8.72 -10.41
C LYS A 18 -10.58 8.58 -9.21
N THR A 19 -9.96 7.41 -9.02
CA THR A 19 -8.87 7.25 -8.06
C THR A 19 -7.52 7.47 -8.74
N ILE A 20 -6.66 8.31 -8.15
CA ILE A 20 -5.26 8.44 -8.54
C ILE A 20 -4.44 7.54 -7.62
N LYS A 21 -3.53 6.77 -8.20
CA LYS A 21 -2.64 5.89 -7.46
C LYS A 21 -1.19 6.28 -7.70
N ASP A 22 -0.49 6.54 -6.60
CA ASP A 22 0.94 6.88 -6.60
C ASP A 22 1.78 5.89 -5.78
N TYR A 23 3.08 5.90 -6.06
CA TYR A 23 4.08 5.11 -5.34
C TYR A 23 5.09 6.06 -4.68
N CYS A 24 5.50 5.74 -3.46
CA CYS A 24 6.59 6.43 -2.77
C CYS A 24 7.48 5.44 -2.02
N LEU A 25 8.60 5.93 -1.51
CA LEU A 25 9.46 5.15 -0.61
C LEU A 25 8.68 4.63 0.59
N GLN A 26 9.15 3.54 1.17
CA GLN A 26 8.51 2.97 2.34
C GLN A 26 8.68 3.84 3.58
N GLY A 27 7.66 3.84 4.43
CA GLY A 27 7.65 4.55 5.69
C GLY A 27 6.67 5.72 5.69
N VAL A 28 5.99 5.85 6.83
CA VAL A 28 4.91 6.82 7.09
C VAL A 28 5.28 8.24 6.69
N LYS A 29 6.53 8.65 6.91
CA LYS A 29 7.03 9.99 6.53
C LYS A 29 6.85 10.29 5.04
N TYR A 30 7.15 9.32 4.17
CA TYR A 30 7.03 9.50 2.72
C TYR A 30 5.58 9.40 2.27
N LEU A 31 4.84 8.43 2.80
CA LEU A 31 3.42 8.23 2.51
C LEU A 31 2.59 9.45 2.91
N HIS A 32 2.79 9.97 4.12
CA HIS A 32 2.09 11.15 4.63
C HIS A 32 2.40 12.38 3.77
N LYS A 33 3.67 12.64 3.46
CA LYS A 33 4.05 13.76 2.58
C LYS A 33 3.38 13.68 1.21
N LYS A 34 3.29 12.46 0.64
CA LYS A 34 2.67 12.23 -0.66
C LYS A 34 1.15 12.38 -0.62
N ALA A 35 0.51 11.92 0.46
CA ALA A 35 -0.93 12.04 0.66
C ALA A 35 -1.40 13.50 0.78
N LEU A 36 -0.55 14.41 1.27
CA LEU A 36 -0.85 15.85 1.35
C LEU A 36 -0.97 16.53 -0.03
N GLU A 37 -0.54 15.90 -1.12
CA GLU A 37 -0.68 16.43 -2.49
C GLU A 37 -2.13 16.33 -3.02
N TYR A 38 -3.04 15.68 -2.27
CA TYR A 38 -4.39 15.37 -2.67
C TYR A 38 -5.44 16.04 -1.77
N ASP A 39 -6.63 16.31 -2.32
CA ASP A 39 -7.79 16.78 -1.53
C ASP A 39 -8.16 15.77 -0.43
N ILE A 40 -8.12 14.47 -0.77
CA ILE A 40 -8.25 13.34 0.14
C ILE A 40 -7.10 12.38 -0.13
N GLY A 41 -6.17 12.27 0.81
CA GLY A 41 -5.00 11.39 0.72
C GLY A 41 -5.17 10.15 1.60
N VAL A 42 -5.42 8.98 0.99
CA VAL A 42 -5.49 7.70 1.71
C VAL A 42 -4.13 7.00 1.65
N TYR A 43 -3.53 6.66 2.79
CA TYR A 43 -2.30 5.88 2.80
C TYR A 43 -2.32 4.82 3.90
N PHE A 44 -1.97 3.59 3.54
CA PHE A 44 -1.78 2.47 4.46
C PHE A 44 -0.59 1.62 4.00
N GLU A 45 0.22 1.19 4.95
CA GLU A 45 1.17 0.10 4.78
C GLU A 45 0.44 -1.22 5.06
N ALA A 46 0.85 -2.31 4.40
CA ALA A 46 0.23 -3.63 4.60
C ALA A 46 0.52 -4.27 5.99
N ASN A 47 1.23 -3.57 6.87
CA ASN A 47 1.31 -3.89 8.30
C ASN A 47 0.14 -3.29 9.12
N GLY A 48 -0.76 -2.53 8.48
CA GLY A 48 -1.91 -1.86 9.09
C GLY A 48 -1.66 -0.40 9.51
N HIS A 49 -0.43 0.12 9.40
CA HIS A 49 -0.15 1.51 9.75
C HIS A 49 -0.58 2.45 8.62
N GLY A 50 -1.44 3.41 8.92
CA GLY A 50 -1.92 4.36 7.93
C GLY A 50 -3.03 5.26 8.46
N THR A 51 -3.40 6.26 7.66
CA THR A 51 -4.54 7.14 7.93
C THR A 51 -5.07 7.76 6.64
N VAL A 52 -6.11 8.59 6.76
CA VAL A 52 -6.67 9.40 5.68
C VAL A 52 -6.49 10.87 6.02
N LEU A 53 -5.93 11.65 5.10
CA LEU A 53 -5.75 13.08 5.22
C LEU A 53 -6.80 13.81 4.38
N PHE A 54 -7.30 14.92 4.90
CA PHE A 54 -8.20 15.83 4.20
C PHE A 54 -7.54 17.20 4.13
N ASN A 55 -7.47 17.76 2.93
CA ASN A 55 -6.97 19.11 2.72
C ASN A 55 -7.93 20.15 3.34
N ASP A 56 -7.38 21.17 4.01
CA ASP A 56 -8.17 22.21 4.69
C ASP A 56 -9.10 23.00 3.74
N ASP A 57 -8.65 23.30 2.52
CA ASP A 57 -9.48 23.95 1.50
C ASP A 57 -10.60 23.02 1.06
N PHE A 58 -10.35 21.71 0.97
CA PHE A 58 -11.39 20.72 0.66
C PHE A 58 -12.45 20.64 1.76
N VAL A 59 -12.05 20.60 3.02
CA VAL A 59 -12.96 20.63 4.18
C VAL A 59 -13.79 21.92 4.17
N SER A 60 -13.16 23.08 3.97
CA SER A 60 -13.86 24.37 3.89
C SER A 60 -14.90 24.43 2.76
N ARG A 61 -14.59 23.82 1.60
CA ARG A 61 -15.55 23.68 0.49
C ARG A 61 -16.73 22.79 0.86
N LEU A 62 -16.51 21.69 1.61
CA LEU A 62 -17.58 20.82 2.09
C LEU A 62 -18.49 21.54 3.09
N GLU A 63 -17.94 22.30 4.04
CA GLU A 63 -18.71 23.09 5.01
C GLU A 63 -19.57 24.17 4.31
N SER A 64 -18.99 24.89 3.34
CA SER A 64 -19.74 25.84 2.52
C SER A 64 -20.87 25.16 1.73
N LEU A 65 -20.61 23.97 1.19
CA LEU A 65 -21.61 23.19 0.46
C LEU A 65 -22.77 22.76 1.37
N THR A 66 -22.48 22.24 2.56
CA THR A 66 -23.53 21.79 3.49
C THR A 66 -24.38 22.95 4.03
N ALA A 67 -23.79 24.14 4.20
CA ALA A 67 -24.51 25.36 4.59
C ALA A 67 -25.43 25.88 3.48
N ARG A 68 -24.99 25.83 2.21
CA ARG A 68 -25.81 26.27 1.06
C ARG A 68 -26.91 25.30 0.69
N LEU A 69 -26.70 24.00 0.90
CA LEU A 69 -27.72 23.00 0.66
C LEU A 69 -28.81 23.14 1.74
N SER A 70 -29.98 23.63 1.32
CA SER A 70 -31.14 23.91 2.17
C SER A 70 -31.51 22.78 3.16
N GLU A 71 -32.25 23.13 4.21
CA GLU A 71 -32.91 22.19 5.14
C GLU A 71 -34.00 21.32 4.50
N ALA A 72 -33.98 21.09 3.19
CA ALA A 72 -34.63 19.93 2.61
C ALA A 72 -33.95 18.68 3.19
N ALA A 73 -34.38 18.29 4.39
CA ALA A 73 -33.95 17.16 5.19
C ALA A 73 -34.13 15.91 4.34
N GLY A 74 -33.09 15.56 3.58
CA GLY A 74 -33.16 14.45 2.63
C GLY A 74 -32.40 14.64 1.32
N SER A 75 -31.78 15.79 1.01
CA SER A 75 -30.96 15.84 -0.21
C SER A 75 -29.78 14.85 -0.11
N PRO A 76 -29.66 13.88 -1.04
CA PRO A 76 -28.59 12.88 -0.99
C PRO A 76 -27.19 13.50 -0.98
N GLN A 77 -27.03 14.64 -1.66
CA GLN A 77 -25.77 15.39 -1.74
C GLN A 77 -25.36 15.97 -0.38
N LYS A 78 -26.29 16.58 0.37
CA LYS A 78 -25.99 17.12 1.71
C LYS A 78 -25.60 15.99 2.66
N GLN A 79 -26.30 14.87 2.61
CA GLN A 79 -25.99 13.70 3.42
C GLN A 79 -24.61 13.09 3.06
N ALA A 80 -24.25 13.07 1.78
CA ALA A 80 -22.93 12.64 1.35
C ALA A 80 -21.81 13.59 1.85
N ALA A 81 -22.01 14.90 1.73
CA ALA A 81 -21.07 15.90 2.23
C ALA A 81 -20.89 15.85 3.76
N LEU A 82 -22.00 15.71 4.51
CA LEU A 82 -21.96 15.53 5.97
C LEU A 82 -21.22 14.25 6.38
N ARG A 83 -21.39 13.14 5.63
CA ARG A 83 -20.63 11.91 5.88
C ARG A 83 -19.13 12.12 5.66
N LEU A 84 -18.72 12.82 4.59
CA LEU A 84 -17.31 13.13 4.35
C LEU A 84 -16.70 14.00 5.46
N LEU A 85 -17.43 15.02 5.93
CA LEU A 85 -17.02 15.83 7.08
C LEU A 85 -16.92 15.01 8.37
N ALA A 86 -17.87 14.09 8.61
CA ALA A 86 -17.79 13.19 9.75
C ALA A 86 -16.58 12.24 9.63
N THR A 87 -16.25 11.76 8.43
CA THR A 87 -15.05 10.96 8.17
C THR A 87 -13.78 11.73 8.48
N SER A 88 -13.66 13.00 8.08
CA SER A 88 -12.48 13.82 8.36
C SER A 88 -12.28 14.14 9.85
N GLN A 89 -13.34 14.08 10.64
CA GLN A 89 -13.30 14.24 12.10
C GLN A 89 -13.07 12.91 12.85
N LEU A 90 -13.54 11.80 12.30
CA LEU A 90 -13.39 10.47 12.89
C LEU A 90 -11.97 9.93 12.72
N ILE A 91 -11.37 10.13 11.53
CA ILE A 91 -10.04 9.62 11.21
C ILE A 91 -8.95 10.51 11.83
N ASN A 92 -7.97 9.92 12.51
CA ASN A 92 -6.87 10.67 13.10
C ASN A 92 -5.89 11.14 12.02
N GLN A 93 -5.94 12.41 11.64
CA GLN A 93 -5.10 12.95 10.57
C GLN A 93 -3.65 13.22 10.98
N ALA A 94 -3.31 13.15 12.28
CA ALA A 94 -1.95 13.42 12.76
C ALA A 94 -1.02 12.21 12.64
N VAL A 95 -1.53 11.00 12.92
CA VAL A 95 -0.79 9.74 12.87
C VAL A 95 -1.76 8.57 12.68
N GLY A 96 -1.26 7.44 12.16
CA GLY A 96 -2.04 6.21 12.10
C GLY A 96 -2.52 5.77 13.48
N ASP A 97 -3.84 5.62 13.62
CA ASP A 97 -4.54 5.32 14.87
C ASP A 97 -5.47 4.12 14.65
N ALA A 98 -5.17 3.02 15.33
CA ALA A 98 -5.89 1.76 15.15
C ALA A 98 -7.36 1.84 15.60
N ILE A 99 -7.67 2.62 16.65
CA ILE A 99 -9.05 2.75 17.16
C ILE A 99 -9.86 3.58 16.17
N SER A 100 -9.31 4.72 15.75
CA SER A 100 -9.92 5.58 14.75
C SER A 100 -10.13 4.85 13.42
N GLY A 101 -9.12 4.09 12.96
CA GLY A 101 -9.22 3.25 11.76
C GLY A 101 -10.27 2.15 11.88
N MET A 102 -10.34 1.45 13.02
CA MET A 102 -11.38 0.44 13.28
C MET A 102 -12.78 1.05 13.25
N LEU A 103 -13.00 2.20 13.89
CA LEU A 103 -14.30 2.88 13.88
C LEU A 103 -14.70 3.33 12.46
N LEU A 104 -13.73 3.80 11.67
CA LEU A 104 -13.98 4.15 10.27
C LEU A 104 -14.37 2.91 9.44
N VAL A 105 -13.67 1.79 9.62
CA VAL A 105 -14.02 0.52 8.95
C VAL A 105 -15.44 0.10 9.29
N GLU A 106 -15.80 0.07 10.59
CA GLU A 106 -17.15 -0.27 11.03
C GLU A 106 -18.21 0.66 10.42
N ALA A 107 -17.97 1.97 10.43
CA ALA A 107 -18.88 2.94 9.83
C ALA A 107 -19.08 2.73 8.32
N VAL A 108 -18.01 2.41 7.58
CA VAL A 108 -18.07 2.14 6.14
C VAL A 108 -18.84 0.85 5.84
N LEU A 109 -18.57 -0.23 6.58
CA LEU A 109 -19.27 -1.51 6.41
C LEU A 109 -20.77 -1.36 6.70
N GLN A 110 -21.12 -0.68 7.79
CA GLN A 110 -22.52 -0.37 8.13
C GLN A 110 -23.20 0.47 7.05
N HIS A 111 -22.53 1.53 6.56
CA HIS A 111 -23.08 2.40 5.52
C HIS A 111 -23.34 1.63 4.21
N LYS A 112 -22.41 0.76 3.82
CA LYS A 112 -22.55 -0.10 2.63
C LYS A 112 -23.48 -1.30 2.83
N ARG A 113 -23.90 -1.58 4.07
CA ARG A 113 -24.61 -2.81 4.46
C ARG A 113 -23.82 -4.05 4.06
N TRP A 114 -22.51 -3.99 4.20
CA TRP A 114 -21.60 -5.07 3.86
C TRP A 114 -21.30 -5.93 5.09
N SER A 115 -21.31 -7.24 4.87
CA SER A 115 -20.66 -8.17 5.78
C SER A 115 -19.13 -8.08 5.64
N PHE A 116 -18.40 -8.64 6.61
CA PHE A 116 -16.96 -8.81 6.48
C PHE A 116 -16.57 -9.59 5.21
N GLN A 117 -17.36 -10.61 4.83
CA GLN A 117 -17.12 -11.37 3.60
C GLN A 117 -17.23 -10.51 2.34
N ASN A 118 -18.22 -9.60 2.27
CA ASN A 118 -18.33 -8.68 1.13
C ASN A 118 -17.10 -7.79 0.97
N TRP A 119 -16.44 -7.44 2.08
CA TRP A 119 -15.18 -6.70 2.03
C TRP A 119 -14.02 -7.60 1.58
N CYS A 120 -13.90 -8.82 2.12
CA CYS A 120 -12.87 -9.77 1.69
C CYS A 120 -12.96 -10.12 0.20
N ASP A 121 -14.17 -10.12 -0.36
CA ASP A 121 -14.41 -10.49 -1.77
C ASP A 121 -14.17 -9.35 -2.77
N LEU A 122 -13.70 -8.17 -2.32
CA LEU A 122 -13.42 -7.04 -3.24
C LEU A 122 -12.36 -7.38 -4.28
N TYR A 123 -11.34 -8.12 -3.86
CA TYR A 123 -10.30 -8.65 -4.71
C TYR A 123 -9.65 -9.84 -4.01
N THR A 124 -9.04 -10.73 -4.80
CA THR A 124 -8.28 -11.86 -4.26
C THR A 124 -6.80 -11.54 -4.31
N ASP A 125 -6.12 -11.58 -3.16
CA ASP A 125 -4.66 -11.45 -3.11
C ASP A 125 -3.97 -12.53 -3.92
N LEU A 126 -2.92 -12.14 -4.66
CA LEU A 126 -2.00 -13.13 -5.20
C LEU A 126 -1.25 -13.79 -4.04
N PRO A 127 -1.04 -15.12 -4.10
CA PRO A 127 -0.08 -15.78 -3.23
C PRO A 127 1.26 -15.04 -3.24
N SER A 128 1.79 -14.76 -2.04
CA SER A 128 3.01 -14.00 -1.89
C SER A 128 3.88 -14.51 -0.75
N LYS A 129 5.19 -14.28 -0.87
CA LYS A 129 6.22 -14.73 0.06
C LYS A 129 7.21 -13.60 0.31
N GLN A 130 7.53 -13.38 1.58
CA GLN A 130 8.61 -12.48 1.97
C GLN A 130 9.69 -13.22 2.74
N LEU A 131 10.90 -13.19 2.22
CA LEU A 131 12.09 -13.79 2.83
C LEU A 131 12.99 -12.71 3.42
N LYS A 132 13.69 -13.07 4.49
CA LYS A 132 14.73 -12.28 5.14
C LYS A 132 16.07 -12.95 4.85
N VAL A 133 16.89 -12.30 4.04
CA VAL A 133 18.23 -12.79 3.65
C VAL A 133 19.27 -12.05 4.47
N LYS A 134 20.04 -12.78 5.27
CA LYS A 134 21.14 -12.19 6.04
C LYS A 134 22.34 -11.99 5.13
N VAL A 135 22.91 -10.79 5.17
CA VAL A 135 24.03 -10.39 4.29
C VAL A 135 25.11 -9.73 5.12
N LYS A 136 26.34 -9.71 4.60
CA LYS A 136 27.48 -9.05 5.26
C LYS A 136 27.31 -7.53 5.31
N ASP A 137 26.86 -6.95 4.22
CA ASP A 137 26.63 -5.51 4.09
C ASP A 137 25.35 -5.27 3.29
N ARG A 138 24.32 -4.77 3.97
CA ARG A 138 23.04 -4.42 3.33
C ARG A 138 23.12 -3.13 2.51
N THR A 139 24.08 -2.25 2.81
CA THR A 139 24.20 -0.93 2.16
C THR A 139 24.70 -1.04 0.72
N ALA A 140 25.27 -2.20 0.36
CA ALA A 140 25.58 -2.57 -1.00
C ALA A 140 24.34 -2.67 -1.91
N ILE A 141 23.12 -2.85 -1.35
CA ILE A 141 21.89 -2.73 -2.14
C ILE A 141 21.43 -1.28 -2.16
N VAL A 142 21.49 -0.67 -3.33
CA VAL A 142 20.91 0.64 -3.62
C VAL A 142 19.71 0.44 -4.54
N THR A 143 18.55 1.00 -4.16
CA THR A 143 17.30 0.86 -4.92
C THR A 143 16.85 2.20 -5.53
N THR A 144 15.94 2.12 -6.49
CA THR A 144 15.24 3.24 -7.12
C THR A 144 13.76 2.87 -7.34
N ASP A 145 13.01 3.80 -7.92
CA ASP A 145 11.63 3.58 -8.35
C ASP A 145 10.73 3.10 -7.19
N ALA A 146 10.69 3.88 -6.11
CA ALA A 146 9.99 3.53 -4.87
C ALA A 146 10.45 2.19 -4.28
N GLU A 147 11.76 1.93 -4.31
CA GLU A 147 12.41 0.68 -3.85
C GLU A 147 12.00 -0.58 -4.63
N ARG A 148 11.38 -0.44 -5.81
CA ARG A 148 10.93 -1.57 -6.64
C ARG A 148 12.03 -2.12 -7.52
N LYS A 149 13.08 -1.34 -7.77
CA LYS A 149 14.20 -1.73 -8.62
C LYS A 149 15.52 -1.56 -7.90
N VAL A 150 16.44 -2.48 -8.12
CA VAL A 150 17.82 -2.44 -7.66
C VAL A 150 18.66 -1.69 -8.69
N CYS A 151 19.39 -0.68 -8.26
CA CYS A 151 20.43 -0.01 -9.05
C CYS A 151 21.81 -0.62 -8.82
N GLN A 152 22.10 -1.00 -7.57
CA GLN A 152 23.36 -1.64 -7.19
C GLN A 152 23.10 -2.80 -6.25
N PRO A 153 23.85 -3.91 -6.34
CA PRO A 153 24.94 -4.16 -7.30
C PRO A 153 24.41 -4.39 -8.73
N SER A 154 25.20 -3.96 -9.74
CA SER A 154 24.87 -4.16 -11.16
C SER A 154 24.70 -5.64 -11.48
N GLY A 155 23.69 -5.99 -12.28
CA GLY A 155 23.40 -7.39 -12.61
C GLY A 155 22.31 -8.02 -11.74
N LEU A 156 22.07 -7.52 -10.51
CA LEU A 156 21.07 -8.10 -9.62
C LEU A 156 19.65 -7.87 -10.15
N GLN A 157 19.34 -6.67 -10.66
CA GLN A 157 18.01 -6.40 -11.22
C GLN A 157 17.74 -7.25 -12.47
N GLU A 158 18.73 -7.42 -13.34
CA GLU A 158 18.59 -8.24 -14.55
C GLU A 158 18.35 -9.72 -14.21
N LEU A 159 18.92 -10.21 -13.11
CA LEU A 159 18.62 -11.56 -12.61
C LEU A 159 17.20 -11.65 -12.05
N ILE A 160 16.75 -10.64 -11.29
CA ILE A 160 15.37 -10.58 -10.78
C ILE A 160 14.38 -10.60 -11.95
N ASP A 161 14.59 -9.74 -12.95
CA ASP A 161 13.71 -9.64 -14.12
C ASP A 161 13.66 -10.97 -14.91
N LYS A 162 14.79 -11.67 -15.03
CA LYS A 162 14.87 -13.00 -15.67
C LYS A 162 14.14 -14.09 -14.89
N GLU A 163 14.13 -14.03 -13.56
CA GLU A 163 13.39 -14.99 -12.75
C GLU A 163 11.88 -14.73 -12.84
N VAL A 164 11.47 -13.45 -12.77
CA VAL A 164 10.06 -13.04 -12.76
C VAL A 164 9.28 -13.52 -13.99
N VAL A 165 9.88 -13.46 -15.19
CA VAL A 165 9.20 -13.86 -16.43
C VAL A 165 8.80 -15.34 -16.50
N ASN A 166 9.37 -16.19 -15.64
CA ASN A 166 9.06 -17.61 -15.59
C ASN A 166 7.76 -17.93 -14.82
N TYR A 167 7.15 -16.93 -14.17
CA TYR A 167 5.99 -17.12 -13.31
C TYR A 167 4.81 -16.26 -13.76
N SER A 168 3.63 -16.87 -13.86
CA SER A 168 2.38 -16.15 -14.13
C SER A 168 2.09 -15.15 -13.01
N HIS A 169 1.75 -13.91 -13.39
CA HIS A 169 1.62 -12.76 -12.48
C HIS A 169 2.81 -12.59 -11.53
N GLY A 170 4.01 -12.98 -11.99
CA GLY A 170 5.24 -12.85 -11.23
C GLY A 170 5.55 -11.37 -10.96
N ARG A 171 5.80 -11.04 -9.70
CA ARG A 171 6.47 -9.79 -9.32
C ARG A 171 7.41 -10.09 -8.17
N CYS A 172 8.65 -9.59 -8.28
CA CYS A 172 9.64 -9.71 -7.24
C CYS A 172 10.45 -8.41 -7.13
N PHE A 173 10.80 -8.02 -5.91
CA PHE A 173 11.73 -6.93 -5.68
C PHE A 173 12.53 -7.19 -4.40
N VAL A 174 13.68 -6.52 -4.34
CA VAL A 174 14.68 -6.68 -3.27
C VAL A 174 15.02 -5.32 -2.71
N ARG A 175 15.09 -5.22 -1.38
CA ARG A 175 15.46 -3.98 -0.70
C ARG A 175 16.24 -4.23 0.59
N PRO A 176 17.12 -3.31 1.01
CA PRO A 176 17.75 -3.39 2.31
C PRO A 176 16.71 -3.14 3.42
N SER A 177 16.82 -3.85 4.55
CA SER A 177 16.08 -3.47 5.76
C SER A 177 16.67 -2.18 6.32
N GLY A 178 15.85 -1.27 6.88
CA GLY A 178 16.34 -0.03 7.48
C GLY A 178 16.99 -0.21 8.86
N THR A 179 16.59 -1.27 9.58
CA THR A 179 16.87 -1.49 11.01
C THR A 179 17.72 -2.71 11.33
N GLU A 180 18.00 -3.56 10.34
CA GLU A 180 18.66 -4.85 10.53
C GLU A 180 19.60 -5.11 9.36
N ASP A 181 20.72 -5.81 9.55
CA ASP A 181 21.67 -6.20 8.48
C ASP A 181 21.16 -7.38 7.66
N VAL A 182 20.01 -7.16 7.04
CA VAL A 182 19.33 -8.10 6.16
C VAL A 182 18.78 -7.38 4.95
N VAL A 183 18.61 -8.18 3.91
CA VAL A 183 17.91 -7.81 2.68
C VAL A 183 16.57 -8.53 2.67
N ARG A 184 15.50 -7.80 2.35
CA ARG A 184 14.15 -8.35 2.21
C ARG A 184 13.91 -8.68 0.75
N VAL A 185 13.49 -9.91 0.49
CA VAL A 185 13.07 -10.38 -0.83
C VAL A 185 11.57 -10.63 -0.76
N TYR A 186 10.80 -9.87 -1.53
CA TYR A 186 9.37 -10.11 -1.69
C TYR A 186 9.10 -10.69 -3.07
N ALA A 187 8.25 -11.70 -3.14
CA ALA A 187 7.72 -12.21 -4.39
C ALA A 187 6.22 -12.49 -4.28
N GLU A 188 5.50 -12.34 -5.38
CA GLU A 188 4.13 -12.81 -5.57
C GLU A 188 3.97 -13.45 -6.95
N ALA A 189 3.03 -14.38 -7.06
CA ALA A 189 2.72 -15.10 -8.30
C ALA A 189 1.31 -15.70 -8.22
N SER A 190 0.84 -16.33 -9.30
CA SER A 190 -0.50 -16.95 -9.34
C SER A 190 -0.71 -18.13 -8.40
N THR A 191 0.35 -18.80 -7.90
CA THR A 191 0.24 -19.92 -6.94
C THR A 191 1.22 -19.77 -5.78
N VAL A 192 0.93 -20.44 -4.66
CA VAL A 192 1.79 -20.44 -3.47
C VAL A 192 3.18 -20.98 -3.81
N GLU A 193 3.23 -22.10 -4.54
CA GLU A 193 4.48 -22.76 -4.93
C GLU A 193 5.30 -21.87 -5.86
N ALA A 194 4.65 -21.17 -6.80
CA ALA A 194 5.29 -20.22 -7.69
C ALA A 194 5.89 -19.04 -6.93
N ALA A 195 5.13 -18.43 -6.02
CA ALA A 195 5.61 -17.30 -5.22
C ALA A 195 6.78 -17.71 -4.30
N GLU A 196 6.71 -18.88 -3.69
CA GLU A 196 7.81 -19.42 -2.90
C GLU A 196 9.05 -19.72 -3.72
N SER A 197 8.88 -20.35 -4.89
CA SER A 197 9.97 -20.70 -5.80
C SER A 197 10.69 -19.44 -6.30
N LEU A 198 9.93 -18.43 -6.75
CA LEU A 198 10.45 -17.14 -7.17
C LEU A 198 11.23 -16.44 -6.05
N ALA A 199 10.65 -16.35 -4.84
CA ALA A 199 11.33 -15.75 -3.69
C ALA A 199 12.65 -16.46 -3.36
N LYS A 200 12.66 -17.80 -3.38
CA LYS A 200 13.86 -18.62 -3.09
C LYS A 200 14.92 -18.46 -4.18
N SER A 201 14.55 -18.41 -5.46
CA SER A 201 15.50 -18.17 -6.56
C SER A 201 16.16 -16.80 -6.46
N VAL A 202 15.38 -15.74 -6.23
CA VAL A 202 15.93 -14.39 -6.06
C VAL A 202 16.77 -14.28 -4.80
N ALA A 203 16.37 -14.90 -3.68
CA ALA A 203 17.18 -14.92 -2.46
C ALA A 203 18.57 -15.55 -2.70
N ARG A 204 18.66 -16.65 -3.47
CA ARG A 204 19.96 -17.25 -3.84
C ARG A 204 20.84 -16.31 -4.65
N HIS A 205 20.27 -15.48 -5.53
CA HIS A 205 21.04 -14.46 -6.26
C HIS A 205 21.59 -13.39 -5.33
N VAL A 206 20.78 -12.92 -4.38
CA VAL A 206 21.19 -11.96 -3.34
C VAL A 206 22.35 -12.53 -2.51
N GLU A 207 22.22 -13.76 -2.01
CA GLU A 207 23.26 -14.44 -1.22
C GLU A 207 24.55 -14.64 -2.02
N ARG A 208 24.44 -15.03 -3.29
CA ARG A 208 25.61 -15.24 -4.16
C ARG A 208 26.38 -13.94 -4.41
N ILE A 209 25.67 -12.82 -4.60
CA ILE A 209 26.30 -11.55 -4.98
C ILE A 209 26.85 -10.81 -3.74
N LEU A 210 26.12 -10.82 -2.63
CA LEU A 210 26.50 -10.07 -1.42
C LEU A 210 27.29 -10.90 -0.41
N GLY A 211 27.34 -12.22 -0.61
CA GLY A 211 27.92 -13.17 0.33
C GLY A 211 27.00 -13.45 1.51
N PHE A 212 26.87 -14.73 1.84
CA PHE A 212 26.16 -15.16 3.05
C PHE A 212 26.99 -14.86 4.31
N CYS A 213 26.30 -14.61 5.42
CA CYS A 213 26.88 -14.22 6.70
C CYS A 213 26.41 -15.10 7.87
#